data_AF-A0A973GB00-F1
#
_entry.id   AF-A0A973GB00-F1
#
_cell.length_a   1.000
_cell.length_b   1.000
_cell.length_c   1.000
_cell.angle_alpha   90.00
_cell.angle_beta   90.00
_cell.angle_gamma   90.00
#
_symmetry.space_group_name_H-M   'P 1'
#
loop_
_entity.id
_entity.type
_entity.pdbx_description
1 polymer ?
#
loop_
_entity_poly.entity_id
_entity_poly.type
_entity_poly.pdbx_seq_one_letter_code
_entity_poly.pdbx_strand_id
1 'polypeptide(L)'
;MASTFSGISTALSSLIAQRQALEVSGQNVANANTAGYTRQRADLQSVQALSAPSLFTTGSGSGVGTRVSSITRLGDVFLDARLRSETSSASFQAAQASTLNRLESTITEPADTGVAAHLQTFWAGWHDVSNSPDSTASRKVLLGDAAALVSQISAGYRSVQTQWSQMRVETDALVTEVNTTASAIADLNDQIRSITVSGGSANELIDQRSVFVTQLSGLVGATAREQ
;
A
#
# COMPACT_ATOMS: atom_id res chain seq x y z
N MET A 1 32.65 28.99 43.87
CA MET A 1 31.45 28.63 44.66
C MET A 1 30.37 28.19 43.68
N ALA A 2 29.80 27.00 43.85
CA ALA A 2 28.68 26.56 43.01
C ALA A 2 27.46 27.48 43.27
N SER A 3 26.79 27.93 42.22
CA SER A 3 25.60 28.79 42.34
C SER A 3 24.51 28.08 43.15
N THR A 4 23.97 28.73 44.18
CA THR A 4 22.84 28.22 45.00
C THR A 4 21.57 27.97 44.19
N PHE A 5 21.45 28.56 42.98
CA PHE A 5 20.33 28.35 42.07
C PHE A 5 20.55 27.23 41.05
N SER A 6 21.78 26.68 40.96
CA SER A 6 22.14 25.63 39.98
C SER A 6 21.35 24.33 40.18
N GLY A 7 21.04 23.97 41.42
CA GLY A 7 20.22 22.80 41.72
C GLY A 7 18.76 22.99 41.28
N ILE A 8 18.22 24.19 41.45
CA ILE A 8 16.85 24.54 41.07
C ILE A 8 16.72 24.58 39.54
N SER A 9 17.69 25.15 38.81
CA SER A 9 17.68 25.16 37.34
C SER A 9 17.81 23.75 36.75
N THR A 10 18.59 22.88 37.40
CA THR A 10 18.72 21.46 37.04
C THR A 10 17.40 20.70 37.27
N ALA A 11 16.76 20.91 38.41
CA ALA A 11 15.45 20.31 38.70
C ALA A 11 14.37 20.80 37.73
N LEU A 12 14.35 22.11 37.41
CA LEU A 12 13.41 22.70 36.46
C LEU A 12 13.57 22.14 35.05
N SER A 13 14.80 22.11 34.52
CA SER A 13 15.08 21.55 33.19
C SER A 13 14.71 20.07 33.10
N SER A 14 15.00 19.30 34.16
CA SER A 14 14.60 17.89 34.25
C SER A 14 13.09 17.72 34.25
N LEU A 15 12.34 18.52 35.01
CA LEU A 15 10.88 18.46 35.05
C LEU A 15 10.26 18.82 33.69
N ILE A 16 10.78 19.84 33.01
CA ILE A 16 10.35 20.25 31.67
C ILE A 16 10.58 19.11 30.67
N ALA A 17 11.78 18.52 30.68
CA ALA A 17 12.12 17.44 29.75
C ALA A 17 11.27 16.18 29.99
N GLN A 18 11.01 15.83 31.25
CA GLN A 18 10.15 14.69 31.60
C GLN A 18 8.67 14.95 31.27
N ARG A 19 8.18 16.18 31.46
CA ARG A 19 6.82 16.56 31.01
C ARG A 19 6.66 16.35 29.51
N GLN A 20 7.63 16.79 28.71
CA GLN A 20 7.61 16.58 27.26
C GLN A 20 7.68 15.10 26.88
N ALA A 21 8.47 14.28 27.60
CA ALA A 21 8.49 12.83 27.39
C ALA A 21 7.14 12.15 27.72
N LEU A 22 6.44 12.64 28.75
CA LEU A 22 5.09 12.18 29.08
C LEU A 22 4.07 12.61 28.01
N GLU A 23 4.20 13.81 27.44
CA GLU A 23 3.36 14.27 26.32
C GLU A 23 3.54 13.36 25.09
N VAL A 24 4.79 13.01 24.73
CA VAL A 24 5.07 12.05 23.66
C VAL A 24 4.47 10.67 23.96
N SER A 25 4.51 10.24 25.22
CA SER A 25 3.87 9.00 25.65
C SER A 25 2.34 9.07 25.51
N GLY A 26 1.73 10.20 25.89
CA GLY A 26 0.31 10.46 25.69
C GLY A 26 -0.08 10.45 24.21
N GLN A 27 0.73 11.07 23.35
CA GLN A 27 0.53 11.06 21.90
C GLN A 27 0.58 9.64 21.33
N ASN A 28 1.54 8.82 21.77
CA ASN A 28 1.63 7.42 21.37
C ASN A 28 0.40 6.61 21.79
N VAL A 29 -0.11 6.82 23.02
CA VAL A 29 -1.30 6.12 23.50
C VAL A 29 -2.54 6.57 22.72
N ALA A 30 -2.69 7.87 22.48
CA ALA A 30 -3.81 8.43 21.72
C ALA A 30 -3.85 7.90 20.28
N ASN A 31 -2.69 7.66 19.67
CA ASN A 31 -2.57 7.19 18.28
C ASN A 31 -2.23 5.70 18.15
N ALA A 32 -2.34 4.92 19.24
CA ALA A 32 -2.00 3.50 19.21
C ALA A 32 -2.82 2.69 18.19
N ASN A 33 -4.04 3.15 17.89
CA ASN A 33 -4.93 2.54 16.90
C ASN A 33 -5.00 3.32 15.57
N THR A 34 -4.20 4.37 15.41
CA THR A 34 -4.15 5.15 14.16
C THR A 34 -3.29 4.38 13.15
N ALA A 35 -3.89 3.97 12.03
CA ALA A 35 -3.18 3.24 10.99
C ALA A 35 -1.98 4.04 10.45
N GLY A 36 -0.82 3.39 10.37
CA GLY A 36 0.43 4.00 9.89
C GLY A 36 1.19 4.85 10.93
N TYR A 37 0.66 5.02 12.14
CA TYR A 37 1.37 5.75 13.19
C TYR A 37 2.60 4.99 13.68
N THR A 38 3.75 5.67 13.73
CA THR A 38 4.99 5.11 14.28
C THR A 38 5.22 5.62 15.70
N ARG A 39 5.52 4.70 16.62
CA ARG A 39 5.85 5.08 18.01
C ARG A 39 7.00 6.07 18.04
N GLN A 40 6.84 7.14 18.80
CA GLN A 40 7.85 8.19 18.96
C GLN A 40 8.52 8.12 20.33
N ARG A 41 9.79 8.55 20.41
CA ARG A 41 10.57 8.64 21.65
C ARG A 41 11.20 10.01 21.78
N ALA A 42 11.03 10.64 22.95
CA ALA A 42 11.81 11.82 23.31
C ALA A 42 13.22 11.39 23.74
N ASP A 43 14.24 11.80 22.98
CA ASP A 43 15.63 11.55 23.32
C ASP A 43 16.12 12.64 24.27
N LEU A 44 16.56 12.23 25.46
CA LEU A 44 17.06 13.12 26.49
C LEU A 44 18.58 13.25 26.37
N GLN A 45 19.07 14.48 26.35
CA GLN A 45 20.49 14.80 26.33
C GLN A 45 20.85 15.69 27.52
N SER A 46 22.03 15.46 28.10
CA SER A 46 22.59 16.37 29.09
C SER A 46 22.88 17.74 28.46
N VAL A 47 22.59 18.81 29.20
CA VAL A 47 22.97 20.15 28.78
C VAL A 47 24.49 20.26 28.95
N GLN A 48 25.19 20.59 27.86
CA GLN A 48 26.63 20.77 27.89
C GLN A 48 26.99 21.95 28.79
N ALA A 49 27.92 21.75 29.71
CA ALA A 49 28.42 22.85 30.51
C ALA A 49 29.32 23.76 29.67
N LEU A 50 29.02 25.06 29.72
CA LEU A 50 29.85 26.13 29.19
C LEU A 50 31.04 26.33 30.13
N SER A 51 31.99 25.40 30.14
CA SER A 51 33.23 25.53 30.89
C SER A 51 34.39 25.10 30.00
N ALA A 52 35.02 26.07 29.34
CA ALA A 52 36.31 25.88 28.68
C ALA A 52 37.42 25.96 29.75
N PRO A 53 38.40 25.03 29.79
CA PRO A 53 39.49 25.11 30.76
C PRO A 53 40.25 26.43 30.59
N SER A 54 40.33 27.24 31.65
CA SER A 54 41.09 28.48 31.68
C SER A 54 41.85 28.59 33.01
N LEU A 55 42.93 29.38 33.05
CA LEU A 55 43.78 29.56 34.25
C LEU A 55 42.99 29.98 35.52
N PHE A 56 41.76 30.47 35.36
CA PHE A 56 40.87 30.90 36.44
C PHE A 56 39.57 30.07 36.58
N THR A 57 39.41 28.92 35.91
CA THR A 57 38.22 28.09 36.09
C THR A 57 38.26 27.33 37.42
N THR A 58 37.35 27.65 38.35
CA THR A 58 37.29 27.10 39.71
C THR A 58 36.09 26.16 39.95
N GLY A 59 35.58 25.46 38.95
CA GLY A 59 34.39 24.61 39.10
C GLY A 59 34.33 23.45 38.10
N SER A 60 33.75 22.33 38.53
CA SER A 60 33.41 21.22 37.63
C SER A 60 32.19 21.63 36.80
N GLY A 61 32.34 21.73 35.48
CA GLY A 61 31.25 21.96 34.53
C GLY A 61 30.31 20.75 34.43
N SER A 62 29.80 20.25 35.55
CA SER A 62 29.03 19.01 35.65
C SER A 62 27.67 19.30 36.29
N GLY A 63 26.59 18.78 35.70
CA GLY A 63 25.24 18.90 36.28
C GLY A 63 24.48 20.16 35.87
N VAL A 64 24.47 20.50 34.58
CA VAL A 64 23.74 21.68 34.03
C VAL A 64 22.28 21.32 33.63
N GLY A 65 21.82 20.10 33.96
CA GLY A 65 20.47 19.63 33.66
C GLY A 65 20.36 18.80 32.39
N THR A 66 19.12 18.55 31.99
CA THR A 66 18.75 17.73 30.82
C THR A 66 17.76 18.47 29.94
N ARG A 67 17.75 18.14 28.66
CA ARG A 67 16.77 18.64 27.68
C ARG A 67 16.38 17.54 26.72
N VAL A 68 15.22 17.67 26.08
CA VAL A 68 14.88 16.84 24.92
C VAL A 68 15.69 17.36 23.73
N SER A 69 16.53 16.51 23.13
CA SER A 69 17.30 16.86 21.92
C SER A 69 16.48 16.69 20.65
N SER A 70 15.65 15.65 20.61
CA SER A 70 14.86 15.25 19.45
C SER A 70 13.70 14.37 19.87
N ILE A 71 12.68 14.29 19.03
CA ILE A 71 11.64 13.27 19.13
C ILE A 71 11.81 12.36 17.92
N THR A 72 12.35 11.16 18.14
CA THR A 72 12.68 10.21 17.07
C THR A 72 11.55 9.20 16.85
N ARG A 73 11.33 8.81 15.59
CA ARG A 73 10.44 7.71 15.21
C ARG A 73 11.14 6.37 15.44
N LEU A 74 10.44 5.41 16.02
CA LEU A 74 10.90 4.04 16.23
C LEU A 74 10.34 3.12 15.13
N GLY A 75 10.67 3.43 13.88
CA GLY A 75 10.35 2.60 12.71
C GLY A 75 11.51 1.71 12.28
N ASP A 76 11.22 0.64 11.55
CA ASP A 76 12.22 -0.25 10.95
C ASP A 76 12.15 -0.17 9.43
N VAL A 77 13.17 0.43 8.83
CA VAL A 77 13.25 0.65 7.38
C VAL A 77 13.28 -0.65 6.57
N PHE A 78 13.82 -1.73 7.14
CA PHE A 78 13.86 -3.03 6.47
C PHE A 78 12.51 -3.71 6.51
N LEU A 79 11.80 -3.59 7.63
CA LEU A 79 10.43 -4.10 7.76
C LEU A 79 9.48 -3.35 6.81
N ASP A 80 9.61 -2.02 6.73
CA ASP A 80 8.82 -1.19 5.82
C ASP A 80 9.09 -1.54 4.34
N ALA A 81 10.35 -1.74 3.97
CA ALA A 81 10.72 -2.16 2.62
C ALA A 81 10.14 -3.54 2.29
N ARG A 82 10.21 -4.49 3.23
CA ARG A 82 9.63 -5.83 3.05
C ARG A 82 8.11 -5.74 2.93
N LEU A 83 7.44 -4.98 3.80
CA LEU A 83 6.00 -4.77 3.74
C LEU A 83 5.56 -4.31 2.34
N ARG A 84 6.19 -3.28 1.80
CA ARG A 84 5.88 -2.75 0.45
C ARG A 84 6.06 -3.81 -0.64
N SER A 85 7.14 -4.60 -0.58
CA SER A 85 7.41 -5.67 -1.54
C SER A 85 6.39 -6.80 -1.48
N GLU A 86 6.02 -7.24 -0.27
CA GLU A 86 5.03 -8.30 -0.08
C GLU A 86 3.62 -7.81 -0.44
N THR A 87 3.27 -6.57 -0.08
CA THR A 87 2.01 -5.93 -0.48
C THR A 87 1.89 -5.86 -2.01
N SER A 88 2.94 -5.45 -2.71
CA SER A 88 2.96 -5.47 -4.18
C SER A 88 2.71 -6.86 -4.75
N SER A 89 3.42 -7.87 -4.23
CA SER A 89 3.32 -9.25 -4.71
C SER A 89 1.93 -9.82 -4.46
N ALA A 90 1.37 -9.58 -3.27
CA ALA A 90 0.03 -10.02 -2.89
C ALA A 90 -1.05 -9.34 -3.76
N SER A 91 -0.94 -8.02 -3.98
CA SER A 91 -1.88 -7.29 -4.85
C SER A 91 -1.85 -7.81 -6.29
N PHE A 92 -0.66 -8.10 -6.83
CA PHE A 92 -0.53 -8.65 -8.18
C PHE A 92 -1.21 -10.02 -8.30
N GLN A 93 -0.97 -10.92 -7.34
CA GLN A 93 -1.59 -12.25 -7.31
C GLN A 93 -3.11 -12.16 -7.12
N ALA A 94 -3.59 -11.26 -6.27
CA ALA A 94 -5.02 -11.03 -6.06
C ALA A 94 -5.71 -10.52 -7.34
N ALA A 95 -5.08 -9.60 -8.07
CA ALA A 95 -5.59 -9.11 -9.35
C ALA A 95 -5.65 -10.21 -10.41
N GLN A 96 -4.62 -11.05 -10.49
CA GLN A 96 -4.59 -12.19 -11.41
C GLN A 96 -5.69 -13.21 -11.06
N ALA A 97 -5.81 -13.59 -9.79
CA ALA A 97 -6.81 -14.54 -9.31
C ALA A 97 -8.23 -14.02 -9.58
N SER A 98 -8.50 -12.74 -9.28
CA SER A 98 -9.80 -12.10 -9.57
C SER A 98 -10.15 -12.15 -11.07
N THR A 99 -9.18 -11.84 -11.93
CA THR A 99 -9.35 -11.86 -13.39
C THR A 99 -9.63 -13.27 -13.90
N LEU A 100 -8.87 -14.26 -13.42
CA LEU A 100 -9.05 -15.66 -13.80
C LEU A 100 -10.40 -16.20 -13.32
N ASN A 101 -10.84 -15.86 -12.11
CA ASN A 101 -12.16 -16.25 -11.60
C ASN A 101 -13.30 -15.66 -12.45
N ARG A 102 -13.19 -14.39 -12.88
CA ARG A 102 -14.16 -13.77 -13.80
C ARG A 102 -14.20 -14.51 -15.15
N LEU A 103 -13.04 -14.88 -15.68
CA LEU A 103 -12.95 -15.62 -16.94
C LEU A 103 -13.53 -17.04 -16.81
N GLU A 104 -13.20 -17.76 -15.74
CA GLU A 104 -13.75 -19.09 -15.43
C GLU A 104 -15.28 -19.06 -15.34
N SER A 105 -15.84 -18.08 -14.63
CA SER A 105 -17.31 -17.90 -14.50
C SER A 105 -18.03 -17.57 -15.81
N THR A 106 -17.28 -17.13 -16.82
CA THR A 106 -17.83 -16.79 -18.15
C THR A 106 -17.73 -17.93 -19.13
N ILE A 107 -16.62 -18.67 -19.09
CA ILE A 107 -16.42 -19.83 -19.97
C ILE A 107 -17.28 -20.99 -19.49
N THR A 108 -17.34 -21.23 -18.17
CA THR A 108 -18.14 -22.29 -17.55
C THR A 108 -17.95 -23.63 -18.26
N GLU A 109 -16.68 -24.03 -18.45
CA GLU A 109 -16.30 -25.32 -19.02
C GLU A 109 -15.42 -26.09 -18.03
N PRO A 110 -15.63 -27.40 -17.85
CA PRO A 110 -16.63 -28.24 -18.52
C PRO A 110 -18.05 -28.05 -17.97
N ALA A 111 -19.05 -28.00 -18.85
CA ALA A 111 -20.47 -28.00 -18.47
C ALA A 111 -21.32 -28.87 -19.42
N ASP A 112 -22.44 -29.39 -18.90
CA ASP A 112 -23.40 -30.20 -19.68
C ASP A 112 -23.99 -29.44 -20.88
N THR A 113 -23.97 -28.11 -20.84
CA THR A 113 -24.41 -27.21 -21.91
C THR A 113 -23.27 -26.34 -22.46
N GLY A 114 -22.03 -26.76 -22.26
CA GLY A 114 -20.84 -26.09 -22.76
C GLY A 114 -20.70 -26.16 -24.28
N VAL A 115 -19.75 -25.39 -24.82
CA VAL A 115 -19.28 -25.50 -26.21
C VAL A 115 -18.87 -26.94 -26.55
N ALA A 116 -18.25 -27.66 -25.61
CA ALA A 116 -17.88 -29.06 -25.81
C ALA A 116 -19.10 -29.96 -26.10
N ALA A 117 -20.19 -29.77 -25.35
CA ALA A 117 -21.44 -30.51 -25.57
C ALA A 117 -22.08 -30.12 -26.91
N HIS A 118 -22.14 -28.83 -27.23
CA HIS A 118 -22.65 -28.35 -28.52
C HIS A 118 -21.84 -28.86 -29.72
N LEU A 119 -20.51 -29.00 -29.58
CA LEU A 119 -19.66 -29.61 -30.59
C LEU A 119 -20.01 -31.10 -30.79
N GLN A 120 -20.23 -31.85 -29.70
CA GLN A 120 -20.65 -33.25 -29.80
C GLN A 120 -21.99 -33.39 -30.51
N THR A 121 -22.98 -32.56 -30.17
CA THR A 121 -24.29 -32.54 -30.86
C THR A 121 -24.14 -32.22 -32.35
N PHE A 122 -23.32 -31.21 -32.70
CA PHE A 122 -23.05 -30.86 -34.09
C PHE A 122 -22.44 -32.03 -34.89
N TRP A 123 -21.47 -32.75 -34.32
CA TRP A 123 -20.88 -33.93 -34.97
C TRP A 123 -21.86 -35.10 -35.08
N ALA A 124 -22.72 -35.31 -34.08
CA ALA A 124 -23.80 -36.29 -34.16
C ALA A 124 -24.79 -35.96 -35.29
N GLY A 125 -25.16 -34.69 -35.46
CA GLY A 125 -25.99 -34.25 -36.58
C GLY A 125 -25.37 -34.54 -37.96
N TRP A 126 -24.05 -34.42 -38.10
CA TRP A 126 -23.35 -34.84 -39.32
C TRP A 126 -23.42 -36.35 -39.55
N HIS A 127 -23.31 -37.15 -38.49
CA HIS A 127 -23.47 -38.60 -38.58
C HIS A 127 -24.87 -38.98 -39.06
N ASP A 128 -25.92 -38.34 -38.52
CA ASP A 128 -27.31 -38.59 -38.93
C ASP A 128 -27.57 -38.22 -40.40
N VAL A 129 -27.00 -37.12 -40.87
CA VAL A 129 -27.06 -36.74 -42.29
C VAL A 129 -26.31 -37.75 -43.16
N SER A 130 -25.18 -38.29 -42.71
CA SER A 130 -24.44 -39.31 -43.47
C SER A 130 -25.21 -40.63 -43.61
N ASN A 131 -25.98 -41.01 -42.58
CA ASN A 131 -26.83 -42.21 -42.60
C ASN A 131 -28.09 -42.03 -43.46
N SER A 132 -28.53 -40.79 -43.71
CA SER A 132 -29.75 -40.49 -44.46
C SER A 132 -29.63 -39.17 -45.24
N PRO A 133 -28.79 -39.14 -46.30
CA PRO A 133 -28.43 -37.90 -46.99
C PRO A 133 -29.63 -37.19 -47.62
N ASP A 134 -30.65 -37.90 -48.09
CA ASP A 134 -31.84 -37.32 -48.73
C ASP A 134 -32.90 -36.81 -47.74
N SER A 135 -32.70 -37.06 -46.43
CA SER A 135 -33.62 -36.61 -45.37
C SER A 135 -33.51 -35.10 -45.17
N THR A 136 -34.54 -34.37 -45.61
CA THR A 136 -34.65 -32.93 -45.35
C THR A 136 -34.80 -32.62 -43.86
N ALA A 137 -35.36 -33.54 -43.06
CA ALA A 137 -35.48 -33.40 -41.62
C ALA A 137 -34.10 -33.44 -40.93
N SER A 138 -33.25 -34.42 -41.26
CA SER A 138 -31.90 -34.55 -40.69
C SER A 138 -31.02 -33.34 -41.03
N ARG A 139 -31.10 -32.84 -42.27
CA ARG A 139 -30.40 -31.61 -42.69
C ARG A 139 -30.86 -30.37 -41.91
N LYS A 140 -32.17 -30.25 -41.60
CA LYS A 140 -32.69 -29.12 -40.80
C LYS A 140 -32.21 -29.18 -39.35
N VAL A 141 -32.15 -30.36 -38.75
CA VAL A 141 -31.63 -30.55 -37.38
C VAL A 141 -30.17 -30.12 -37.32
N LEU A 142 -29.32 -30.62 -38.23
CA LEU A 142 -27.90 -30.24 -38.30
C LEU A 142 -27.71 -28.71 -38.43
N LEU A 143 -28.52 -28.04 -39.25
CA LEU A 143 -28.45 -26.57 -39.37
C LEU A 143 -28.83 -25.86 -38.06
N GLY A 144 -29.80 -26.40 -37.32
CA GLY A 144 -30.17 -25.91 -35.99
C GLY A 144 -29.03 -26.08 -34.97
N ASP A 145 -28.42 -27.26 -34.93
CA ASP A 145 -27.29 -27.57 -34.05
C ASP A 145 -26.07 -26.70 -34.37
N ALA A 146 -25.79 -26.50 -35.67
CA ALA A 146 -24.74 -25.59 -36.12
C ALA A 146 -25.00 -24.15 -35.68
N ALA A 147 -26.25 -23.66 -35.83
CA ALA A 147 -26.63 -22.33 -35.40
C ALA A 147 -26.52 -22.16 -33.87
N ALA A 148 -26.89 -23.17 -33.09
CA ALA A 148 -26.74 -23.18 -31.64
C ALA A 148 -25.27 -23.12 -31.22
N LEU A 149 -24.40 -23.94 -31.83
CA LEU A 149 -22.96 -23.92 -31.58
C LEU A 149 -22.34 -22.55 -31.88
N VAL A 150 -22.64 -21.98 -33.05
CA VAL A 150 -22.15 -20.65 -33.44
C VAL A 150 -22.66 -19.57 -32.48
N SER A 151 -23.93 -19.65 -32.08
CA SER A 151 -24.51 -18.73 -31.10
C SER A 151 -23.74 -18.78 -29.77
N GLN A 152 -23.48 -19.98 -29.25
CA GLN A 152 -22.75 -20.19 -27.99
C GLN A 152 -21.31 -19.63 -28.06
N ILE A 153 -20.57 -19.95 -29.13
CA ILE A 153 -19.21 -19.43 -29.35
C ILE A 153 -19.23 -17.89 -29.43
N SER A 154 -20.19 -17.33 -30.16
CA SER A 154 -20.32 -15.88 -30.31
C SER A 154 -20.67 -15.17 -29.00
N ALA A 155 -21.49 -15.79 -28.15
CA ALA A 155 -21.84 -15.28 -26.84
C ALA A 155 -20.63 -15.28 -25.90
N GLY A 156 -19.87 -16.39 -25.87
CA GLY A 156 -18.63 -16.48 -25.10
C GLY A 156 -17.61 -15.41 -25.52
N TYR A 157 -17.40 -15.25 -26.84
CA TYR A 157 -16.53 -14.20 -27.38
C TYR A 157 -16.95 -12.80 -26.93
N ARG A 158 -18.24 -12.45 -27.05
CA ARG A 158 -18.75 -11.13 -26.62
C ARG A 158 -18.59 -10.92 -25.12
N SER A 159 -18.75 -11.96 -24.30
CA SER A 159 -18.56 -11.86 -22.86
C SER A 159 -17.09 -11.57 -22.50
N VAL A 160 -16.14 -12.29 -23.11
CA VAL A 160 -14.70 -12.02 -22.93
C VAL A 160 -14.32 -10.62 -23.43
N GLN A 161 -14.86 -10.20 -24.59
CA GLN A 161 -14.65 -8.86 -25.12
C GLN A 161 -15.19 -7.78 -24.16
N THR A 162 -16.35 -8.02 -23.55
CA THR A 162 -16.94 -7.10 -22.57
C THR A 162 -16.06 -7.01 -21.32
N GLN A 163 -15.61 -8.15 -20.78
CA GLN A 163 -14.67 -8.17 -19.65
C GLN A 163 -13.38 -7.42 -19.96
N TRP A 164 -12.81 -7.60 -21.16
CA TRP A 164 -11.64 -6.87 -21.60
C TRP A 164 -11.86 -5.35 -21.58
N SER A 165 -13.00 -4.89 -22.11
CA SER A 165 -13.35 -3.46 -22.10
C SER A 165 -13.54 -2.91 -20.68
N GLN A 166 -14.16 -3.69 -19.78
CA GLN A 166 -14.33 -3.31 -18.37
C GLN A 166 -12.99 -3.22 -17.65
N MET A 167 -12.12 -4.22 -17.83
CA MET A 167 -10.76 -4.23 -17.28
C MET A 167 -9.96 -3.02 -17.74
N ARG A 168 -10.16 -2.58 -18.99
CA ARG A 168 -9.50 -1.37 -19.50
C ARG A 168 -9.96 -0.11 -18.76
N VAL A 169 -11.26 0.04 -18.52
CA VAL A 169 -11.81 1.16 -17.75
C VAL A 169 -11.32 1.12 -16.29
N GLU A 170 -11.30 -0.05 -15.66
CA GLU A 170 -10.74 -0.26 -14.32
C GLU A 170 -9.26 0.14 -14.28
N THR A 171 -8.48 -0.21 -15.31
CA THR A 171 -7.06 0.17 -15.44
C THR A 171 -6.87 1.68 -15.57
N ASP A 172 -7.69 2.36 -16.37
CA ASP A 172 -7.60 3.82 -16.53
C ASP A 172 -7.93 4.55 -15.21
N ALA A 173 -8.86 4.00 -14.41
CA ALA A 173 -9.13 4.49 -13.05
C ALA A 173 -7.94 4.27 -12.10
N LEU A 174 -7.30 3.10 -12.15
CA LEU A 174 -6.09 2.80 -11.36
C LEU A 174 -4.95 3.75 -11.72
N VAL A 175 -4.75 4.09 -13.00
CA VAL A 175 -3.75 5.08 -13.42
C VAL A 175 -4.03 6.45 -12.82
N THR A 176 -5.30 6.84 -12.75
CA THR A 176 -5.72 8.10 -12.12
C THR A 176 -5.43 8.11 -10.61
N GLU A 177 -5.72 7.00 -9.92
CA GLU A 177 -5.40 6.83 -8.51
C GLU A 177 -3.89 6.91 -8.26
N VAL A 178 -3.09 6.18 -9.04
CA VAL A 178 -1.62 6.20 -8.98
C VAL A 178 -1.07 7.62 -9.08
N ASN A 179 -1.54 8.40 -10.06
CA ASN A 179 -1.09 9.78 -10.25
C ASN A 179 -1.50 10.69 -9.08
N THR A 180 -2.70 10.47 -8.52
CA THR A 180 -3.19 11.22 -7.37
C THR A 180 -2.36 10.91 -6.12
N THR A 181 -2.12 9.63 -5.83
CA THR A 181 -1.27 9.20 -4.71
C THR A 181 0.17 9.68 -4.87
N ALA A 182 0.74 9.62 -6.08
CA ALA A 182 2.07 10.13 -6.36
C ALA A 182 2.18 11.65 -6.13
N SER A 183 1.16 12.41 -6.52
CA SER A 183 1.10 13.85 -6.28
C SER A 183 1.04 14.17 -4.78
N ALA A 184 0.20 13.45 -4.02
CA ALA A 184 0.15 13.60 -2.56
C ALA A 184 1.49 13.27 -1.88
N ILE A 185 2.23 12.27 -2.38
CA ILE A 185 3.58 11.96 -1.88
C ILE A 185 4.55 13.11 -2.17
N ALA A 186 4.48 13.72 -3.36
CA ALA A 186 5.31 14.87 -3.72
C ALA A 186 5.04 16.07 -2.80
N ASP A 187 3.76 16.40 -2.56
CA ASP A 187 3.37 17.48 -1.65
C ASP A 187 3.86 17.23 -0.21
N LEU A 188 3.78 15.98 0.27
CA LEU A 188 4.31 15.61 1.57
C LEU A 188 5.84 15.73 1.64
N ASN A 189 6.56 15.37 0.57
CA ASN A 189 8.01 15.53 0.53
C ASN A 189 8.42 17.01 0.65
N ASP A 190 7.70 17.92 0.00
CA ASP A 190 7.98 19.36 0.11
C ASP A 190 7.71 19.90 1.52
N GLN A 191 6.59 19.48 2.14
CA GLN A 191 6.27 19.86 3.52
C GLN A 191 7.29 19.32 4.52
N ILE A 192 7.65 18.03 4.41
CA ILE A 192 8.66 17.40 5.27
C ILE A 192 9.98 18.17 5.14
N ARG A 193 10.44 18.43 3.90
CA ARG A 193 11.69 19.15 3.66
C ARG A 193 11.67 20.54 4.28
N SER A 194 10.59 21.30 4.12
CA SER A 194 10.44 22.65 4.68
C SER A 194 10.54 22.66 6.22
N ILE A 195 9.88 21.71 6.88
CA ILE A 195 9.90 21.57 8.34
C ILE A 195 11.27 21.10 8.83
N THR A 196 11.89 20.13 8.16
CA THR A 196 13.21 19.61 8.57
C THR A 196 14.30 20.67 8.42
N VAL A 197 14.28 21.47 7.34
CA VAL A 197 15.26 22.57 7.13
C VAL A 197 15.11 23.69 8.18
N SER A 198 13.89 23.95 8.65
CA SER A 198 13.64 24.90 9.73
C SER A 198 13.95 24.35 11.14
N GLY A 199 14.41 23.10 11.24
CA GLY A 199 14.75 22.44 12.50
C GLY A 199 13.55 21.89 13.27
N GLY A 200 12.37 21.84 12.65
CA GLY A 200 11.16 21.24 13.21
C GLY A 200 11.12 19.71 13.05
N SER A 201 10.16 19.09 13.71
CA SER A 201 9.85 17.66 13.55
C SER A 201 8.69 17.47 12.56
N ALA A 202 8.86 16.58 11.59
CA ALA A 202 7.85 16.24 10.58
C ALA A 202 7.35 14.79 10.70
N ASN A 203 7.40 14.21 11.90
CA ASN A 203 7.18 12.77 12.12
C ASN A 203 5.84 12.28 11.58
N GLU A 204 4.76 13.02 11.83
CA GLU A 204 3.41 12.69 11.40
C GLU A 204 3.27 12.73 9.87
N LEU A 205 3.93 13.68 9.21
CA LEU A 205 3.94 13.76 7.74
C LEU A 205 4.73 12.61 7.12
N ILE A 206 5.82 12.18 7.77
CA ILE A 206 6.59 11.01 7.33
C ILE A 206 5.76 9.73 7.47
N ASP A 207 4.98 9.60 8.55
CA ASP A 207 4.02 8.49 8.73
C ASP A 207 2.95 8.50 7.62
N GLN A 208 2.34 9.66 7.35
CA GLN A 208 1.33 9.81 6.30
C GLN A 208 1.91 9.49 4.90
N ARG A 209 3.13 9.95 4.62
CA ARG A 209 3.85 9.60 3.39
C ARG A 209 4.06 8.10 3.29
N SER A 210 4.43 7.44 4.39
CA SER A 210 4.69 6.00 4.42
C SER A 210 3.43 5.18 4.11
N VAL A 211 2.27 5.65 4.58
CA VAL A 211 0.96 5.06 4.22
C VAL A 211 0.72 5.19 2.72
N PHE A 212 0.87 6.38 2.13
CA PHE A 212 0.65 6.57 0.69
C PHE A 212 1.67 5.81 -0.17
N VAL A 213 2.92 5.70 0.26
CA VAL A 213 3.92 4.88 -0.44
C VAL A 213 3.51 3.40 -0.42
N THR A 214 2.96 2.92 0.69
CA THR A 214 2.49 1.53 0.80
C THR A 214 1.25 1.31 -0.07
N GLN A 215 0.30 2.26 -0.10
CA GLN A 215 -0.83 2.23 -1.03
C GLN A 215 -0.33 2.18 -2.49
N LEU A 216 0.61 3.04 -2.87
CA LEU A 216 1.19 3.08 -4.21
C LEU A 216 1.87 1.75 -4.57
N SER A 217 2.57 1.11 -3.63
CA SER A 217 3.14 -0.23 -3.86
C SER A 217 2.08 -1.30 -4.10
N GLY A 218 0.91 -1.18 -3.46
CA GLY A 218 -0.23 -2.07 -3.70
C GLY A 218 -0.91 -1.86 -5.04
N LEU A 219 -0.82 -0.66 -5.64
CA LEU A 219 -1.42 -0.34 -6.94
C LEU A 219 -0.55 -0.80 -8.12
N VAL A 220 0.76 -0.53 -8.09
CA VAL A 220 1.65 -0.70 -9.26
C VAL A 220 2.97 -1.40 -8.96
N GLY A 221 3.21 -1.84 -7.72
CA GLY A 221 4.50 -2.41 -7.33
C GLY A 221 5.63 -1.38 -7.25
N ALA A 222 5.32 -0.18 -6.78
CA ALA A 222 6.30 0.88 -6.59
C ALA A 222 7.40 0.50 -5.59
N THR A 223 8.65 0.82 -5.96
CA THR A 223 9.81 0.76 -5.06
C THR A 223 10.12 2.15 -4.52
N ALA A 224 10.17 2.30 -3.19
CA ALA A 224 10.59 3.55 -2.56
C ALA A 224 12.07 3.51 -2.16
N ARG A 225 12.78 4.62 -2.36
CA ARG A 225 14.13 4.84 -1.85
C ARG A 225 14.15 6.17 -1.12
N GLU A 226 14.65 6.18 0.11
CA GLU A 226 14.88 7.41 0.86
C GLU A 226 16.22 8.02 0.41
N GLN A 227 16.23 9.34 0.20
CA GLN A 227 17.42 10.15 -0.11
C GLN A 227 17.58 11.26 0.92
#